data_AF-D5G8J8-F1
#
_entry.id   AF-D5G8J8-F1
#
_cell.length_a   1.000
_cell.length_b   1.000
_cell.length_c   1.000
_cell.angle_alpha   90.00
_cell.angle_beta   90.00
_cell.angle_gamma   90.00
#
_symmetry.space_group_name_H-M   'P 1'
#
loop_
_entity.id
_entity.type
_entity.pdbx_description
1 polymer ?
#
loop_
_entity_poly.entity_id
_entity_poly.type
_entity_poly.pdbx_seq_one_letter_code
_entity_poly.pdbx_strand_id
1 'polypeptide(L)'
;MPEVATHTFKEYHNDICQSSDCTIALPPTYQRIHRAFSSPALVPARTIGRMGIHYEDSMIFEKGRAPIELLPVEIFDQIIPQLVTDVPTNGYSPRNKDLASCLLVSRTFHIATLSTLYSKVAFPHSFIFEKFLAQISKYPELGHLVKRLDFSHFTSVGFGRTERMNSEIQKLTATKLRNCLDITPNLREFLASEAMGRDVDERVLEKLFCELPRLNAVDFCATAASCFKDGFLSVISPSNLRLPIALPIRRLGMHGCNTLPSSVYATLLPRLLNLTHLDLTHTQVTDETLHAIPHTAKLTHLSLSRCNRLTGPAVVDFLINHPATRDLVYLNLLFDTGRYRLLSTTDVDVLLPFLPTTLRSLNLSGAKITRDHIPDLRRLSKHLEELSIGYADLNIADLNTIVKQDGPRHGGAKSNLHYLDLTGISSVNPTALVDTNRCKLLMPASFPLQVLELSEKVTDGLKERPISTKKLGWNVKSEHRRAWYLRAGPGTTPGSEKIAKPLAEETGFRYWKMGGKLWGGRKIGVGYGKVTGMYEYYGYRY
;
A
#
# COMPACT_ATOMS: atom_id res chain seq x y z
N MET A 1 -4.13 -16.84 -46.21
CA MET A 1 -4.33 -16.11 -47.48
C MET A 1 -5.30 -16.91 -48.32
N PRO A 2 -6.24 -16.29 -49.09
CA PRO A 2 -6.42 -14.88 -49.47
C PRO A 2 -7.53 -14.15 -48.65
N GLU A 3 -7.45 -12.84 -48.38
CA GLU A 3 -7.99 -11.65 -49.12
C GLU A 3 -9.53 -11.54 -49.14
N VAL A 4 -10.24 -10.40 -48.98
CA VAL A 4 -10.01 -8.97 -48.72
C VAL A 4 -11.41 -8.40 -48.39
N ALA A 5 -11.55 -7.49 -47.43
CA ALA A 5 -12.61 -6.47 -47.43
C ALA A 5 -12.22 -5.29 -46.51
N THR A 6 -11.61 -4.29 -47.14
CA THR A 6 -11.27 -2.97 -46.62
C THR A 6 -12.51 -2.09 -46.54
N HIS A 7 -12.74 -1.41 -45.41
CA HIS A 7 -13.44 -0.13 -45.40
C HIS A 7 -12.71 0.90 -44.55
N THR A 8 -12.10 1.79 -45.31
CA THR A 8 -11.53 3.11 -45.08
C THR A 8 -12.35 3.98 -44.13
N PHE A 9 -11.74 4.49 -43.07
CA PHE A 9 -12.03 5.83 -42.55
C PHE A 9 -10.77 6.68 -42.70
N LYS A 10 -10.88 7.68 -43.56
CA LYS A 10 -9.86 8.71 -43.83
C LYS A 10 -9.72 9.57 -42.58
N GLU A 11 -8.58 9.50 -41.90
CA GLU A 11 -8.17 10.53 -40.95
C GLU A 11 -7.65 11.74 -41.73
N TYR A 12 -8.35 12.85 -41.55
CA TYR A 12 -7.89 14.17 -41.97
C TYR A 12 -6.63 14.52 -41.19
N HIS A 13 -5.53 14.74 -41.92
CA HIS A 13 -4.40 15.52 -41.43
C HIS A 13 -4.90 16.90 -41.00
N ASN A 14 -4.84 17.17 -39.70
CA ASN A 14 -4.69 18.51 -39.19
C ASN A 14 -3.45 18.56 -38.32
N ASP A 15 -2.47 19.31 -38.82
CA ASP A 15 -1.33 19.84 -38.09
C ASP A 15 -1.78 20.44 -36.76
N ILE A 16 -1.42 19.81 -35.65
CA ILE A 16 -1.40 20.45 -34.33
C ILE A 16 -0.04 20.17 -33.70
N CYS A 17 0.88 21.11 -33.90
CA CYS A 17 2.05 21.31 -33.06
C CYS A 17 1.60 21.43 -31.59
N GLN A 18 1.84 20.42 -30.76
CA GLN A 18 1.70 20.54 -29.30
C GLN A 18 2.89 19.88 -28.58
N SER A 19 3.87 20.73 -28.30
CA SER A 19 4.93 20.54 -27.32
C SER A 19 4.33 20.16 -25.96
N SER A 20 4.45 18.89 -25.59
CA SER A 20 3.94 18.35 -24.33
C SER A 20 5.07 18.24 -23.32
N ASP A 21 5.46 19.37 -22.74
CA ASP A 21 6.43 19.43 -21.64
C ASP A 21 5.78 18.89 -20.36
N CYS A 22 5.96 17.60 -20.12
CA CYS A 22 5.88 17.03 -18.78
C CYS A 22 7.20 17.42 -18.06
N THR A 23 7.27 18.68 -17.64
CA THR A 23 8.42 19.24 -16.93
C THR A 23 8.30 18.88 -15.46
N ILE A 24 9.30 18.15 -14.95
CA ILE A 24 9.74 18.32 -13.56
C ILE A 24 9.87 19.84 -13.38
N ALA A 25 9.19 20.43 -12.40
CA ALA A 25 9.38 21.84 -12.10
C ALA A 25 10.88 22.08 -11.87
N LEU A 26 11.54 22.71 -12.84
CA LEU A 26 12.95 23.04 -12.74
C LEU A 26 13.04 24.14 -11.69
N PRO A 27 13.77 23.97 -10.57
CA PRO A 27 14.05 25.10 -9.71
C PRO A 27 14.80 26.15 -10.54
N PRO A 28 14.49 27.45 -10.38
CA PRO A 28 15.24 28.50 -11.06
C PRO A 28 16.74 28.36 -10.74
N THR A 29 17.58 28.59 -11.74
CA THR A 29 19.04 28.57 -11.59
C THR A 29 19.48 29.54 -10.49
N TYR A 30 20.53 29.18 -9.73
CA TYR A 30 21.10 29.98 -8.64
C TYR A 30 21.36 31.45 -9.01
N GLN A 31 21.69 31.70 -10.29
CA GLN A 31 21.89 33.04 -10.86
C GLN A 31 20.61 33.91 -10.93
N ARG A 32 19.41 33.31 -11.04
CA ARG A 32 18.13 34.06 -10.99
C ARG A 32 17.72 34.45 -9.58
N ILE A 33 18.04 33.63 -8.58
CA ILE A 33 17.71 33.88 -7.17
C ILE A 33 18.51 35.08 -6.62
N HIS A 34 19.81 35.16 -6.93
CA HIS A 34 20.65 36.32 -6.57
C HIS A 34 20.20 37.64 -7.21
N ARG A 35 19.58 37.60 -8.39
CA ARG A 35 19.00 38.80 -9.05
C ARG A 35 17.65 39.23 -8.44
N ALA A 36 16.89 38.30 -7.86
CA ALA A 36 15.58 38.59 -7.26
C ALA A 36 15.67 38.98 -5.76
N PHE A 37 16.67 38.45 -5.06
CA PHE A 37 16.86 38.67 -3.62
C PHE A 37 18.33 38.98 -3.31
N SER A 38 18.66 40.27 -3.22
CA SER A 38 19.96 40.76 -2.77
C SER A 38 20.22 40.39 -1.31
N SER A 39 21.44 39.95 -0.96
CA SER A 39 21.85 39.69 0.43
C SER A 39 21.84 40.97 1.27
N PRO A 40 21.37 40.96 2.53
CA PRO A 40 21.81 41.94 3.51
C PRO A 40 23.21 41.57 4.01
N ALA A 41 24.07 42.58 4.15
CA ALA A 41 25.34 42.46 4.84
C ALA A 41 25.11 42.07 6.32
N LEU A 42 25.96 41.20 6.86
CA LEU A 42 26.06 40.98 8.30
C LEU A 42 26.45 42.31 8.98
N VAL A 43 25.62 42.81 9.89
CA VAL A 43 25.96 43.95 10.78
C VAL A 43 25.85 43.50 12.23
N PRO A 44 26.77 43.89 13.14
CA PRO A 44 26.90 43.29 14.46
C PRO A 44 25.85 43.83 15.45
N ALA A 45 25.57 43.02 16.48
CA ALA A 45 24.60 43.28 17.54
C ALA A 45 24.85 44.62 18.26
N ARG A 46 23.79 45.45 18.39
CA ARG A 46 23.76 46.60 19.30
C ARG A 46 22.75 46.39 20.42
N THR A 47 23.20 46.83 21.59
CA THR A 47 22.67 46.70 22.95
C THR A 47 21.28 47.30 23.12
N ILE A 48 20.43 46.59 23.88
CA ILE A 48 19.04 46.95 24.20
C ILE A 48 19.00 48.09 25.22
N GLY A 49 18.29 49.18 24.91
CA GLY A 49 18.01 50.29 25.81
C GLY A 49 16.65 50.94 25.57
N ARG A 50 15.75 50.75 26.56
CA ARG A 50 14.50 51.45 26.97
C ARG A 50 13.55 52.15 25.96
N MET A 51 12.32 51.62 25.99
CA MET A 51 10.97 52.23 25.89
C MET A 51 10.83 53.71 25.48
N GLY A 52 10.13 53.91 24.35
CA GLY A 52 9.35 55.09 24.00
C GLY A 52 8.38 54.71 22.89
N ILE A 53 7.07 54.89 23.12
CA ILE A 53 6.02 54.63 22.12
C ILE A 53 5.98 55.82 21.16
N HIS A 54 6.57 55.65 19.98
CA HIS A 54 6.36 56.52 18.82
C HIS A 54 5.68 55.69 17.72
N TYR A 55 4.45 56.07 17.37
CA TYR A 55 3.78 55.63 16.16
C TYR A 55 4.33 56.44 14.98
N GLU A 56 5.33 55.87 14.29
CA GLU A 56 5.64 56.04 12.87
C GLU A 56 6.97 55.33 12.58
N ASP A 57 6.96 54.00 12.66
CA ASP A 57 7.96 53.21 11.93
C ASP A 57 7.29 52.75 10.65
N SER A 58 7.71 53.34 9.53
CA SER A 58 7.59 52.69 8.23
C SER A 58 8.08 51.26 8.42
N MET A 59 7.19 50.26 8.44
CA MET A 59 7.63 48.87 8.53
C MET A 59 8.40 48.57 7.26
N ILE A 60 9.72 48.74 7.33
CA ILE A 60 10.65 48.18 6.39
C ILE A 60 10.48 46.67 6.58
N PHE A 61 9.59 46.08 5.79
CA PHE A 61 9.49 44.63 5.68
C PHE A 61 10.83 44.14 5.12
N GLU A 62 11.76 43.82 6.01
CA GLU A 62 12.99 43.14 5.61
C GLU A 62 12.59 41.86 4.87
N LYS A 63 13.13 41.70 3.66
CA LYS A 63 12.93 40.48 2.86
C LYS A 63 13.26 39.25 3.71
N GLY A 64 12.32 38.32 3.84
CA GLY A 64 12.51 37.09 4.61
C GLY A 64 12.00 37.14 6.07
N ARG A 65 11.22 38.15 6.46
CA ARG A 65 10.61 38.27 7.81
C ARG A 65 9.09 38.20 7.83
N ALA A 66 8.43 37.69 6.79
CA ALA A 66 6.98 37.50 6.89
C ALA A 66 6.67 36.51 8.04
N PRO A 67 5.60 36.70 8.84
CA PRO A 67 5.33 35.85 10.00
C PRO A 67 5.34 34.35 9.71
N ILE A 68 4.85 33.96 8.51
CA ILE A 68 4.87 32.57 8.06
C ILE A 68 6.28 32.02 7.83
N GLU A 69 7.24 32.85 7.43
CA GLU A 69 8.64 32.46 7.17
C GLU A 69 9.46 32.26 8.44
N LEU A 70 8.95 32.77 9.57
CA LEU A 70 9.56 32.62 10.89
C LEU A 70 9.09 31.36 11.62
N LEU A 71 8.17 30.59 11.01
CA LEU A 71 7.72 29.33 11.59
C LEU A 71 8.87 28.29 11.61
N PRO A 72 8.91 27.43 12.63
CA PRO A 72 9.85 26.31 12.67
C PRO A 72 9.69 25.38 11.45
N VAL A 73 10.79 24.74 11.03
CA VAL A 73 10.80 23.84 9.86
C VAL A 73 9.83 22.67 10.04
N GLU A 74 9.61 22.23 11.27
CA GLU A 74 8.69 21.15 11.64
C GLU A 74 7.23 21.49 11.32
N ILE A 75 6.88 22.77 11.30
CA ILE A 75 5.55 23.24 10.89
C ILE A 75 5.43 23.21 9.37
N PHE A 76 6.48 23.60 8.65
CA PHE A 76 6.51 23.46 7.19
C PHE A 76 6.45 22.00 6.74
N ASP A 77 7.13 21.10 7.46
CA ASP A 77 7.09 19.65 7.23
C ASP A 77 5.70 19.04 7.48
N GLN A 78 4.78 19.77 8.11
CA GLN A 78 3.38 19.37 8.28
C GLN A 78 2.45 20.01 7.24
N ILE A 79 2.72 21.25 6.82
CA ILE A 79 1.86 22.01 5.91
C ILE A 79 2.16 21.68 4.46
N ILE A 80 3.40 21.81 4.01
CA ILE A 80 3.77 21.71 2.59
C ILE A 80 3.48 20.32 2.02
N PRO A 81 3.73 19.21 2.75
CA PRO A 81 3.39 17.88 2.24
C PRO A 81 1.89 17.65 1.98
N GLN A 82 0.98 18.45 2.54
CA GLN A 82 -0.45 18.35 2.24
C GLN A 82 -0.78 18.78 0.80
N LEU A 83 0.13 19.52 0.15
CA LEU A 83 -0.01 19.95 -1.25
C LEU A 83 0.47 18.89 -2.24
N VAL A 84 1.05 17.78 -1.77
CA VAL A 84 1.53 16.70 -2.63
C VAL A 84 0.36 15.93 -3.20
N THR A 85 0.28 15.89 -4.53
CA THR A 85 -0.72 15.10 -5.26
C THR A 85 -0.08 13.82 -5.81
N ASP A 86 -0.32 12.67 -5.14
CA ASP A 86 0.27 11.37 -5.54
C ASP A 86 -0.16 10.92 -6.95
N VAL A 87 -1.46 11.09 -7.28
CA VAL A 87 -2.02 10.72 -8.59
C VAL A 87 -3.04 11.79 -9.02
N PRO A 88 -2.85 12.46 -10.18
CA PRO A 88 -3.82 13.43 -10.69
C PRO A 88 -5.16 12.72 -10.95
N THR A 89 -6.26 13.35 -10.52
CA THR A 89 -7.63 12.78 -10.50
C THR A 89 -8.15 12.27 -11.84
N ASN A 90 -7.57 12.76 -12.94
CA ASN A 90 -7.94 12.48 -14.33
C ASN A 90 -6.74 11.97 -15.15
N GLY A 91 -5.58 11.69 -14.54
CA GLY A 91 -4.36 11.27 -15.25
C GLY A 91 -3.61 12.39 -16.00
N TYR A 92 -4.23 13.56 -16.21
CA TYR A 92 -3.68 14.67 -17.01
C TYR A 92 -3.43 15.96 -16.23
N SER A 93 -4.02 16.14 -15.04
CA SER A 93 -3.81 17.36 -14.25
C SER A 93 -2.33 17.56 -13.89
N PRO A 94 -1.81 18.80 -13.95
CA PRO A 94 -0.42 19.09 -13.61
C PRO A 94 -0.11 18.64 -12.18
N ARG A 95 0.86 17.73 -12.02
CA ARG A 95 1.36 17.34 -10.69
C ARG A 95 2.13 18.51 -10.08
N ASN A 96 2.03 18.66 -8.76
CA ASN A 96 2.87 19.58 -7.98
C ASN A 96 2.73 21.05 -8.38
N LYS A 97 1.61 21.49 -8.98
CA LYS A 97 1.39 22.90 -9.34
C LYS A 97 1.53 23.81 -8.12
N ASP A 98 0.88 23.45 -7.02
CA ASP A 98 0.91 24.25 -5.79
C ASP A 98 2.30 24.26 -5.14
N LEU A 99 3.03 23.14 -5.22
CA LEU A 99 4.43 23.08 -4.80
C LEU A 99 5.33 23.95 -5.70
N ALA A 100 5.10 23.96 -7.01
CA ALA A 100 5.84 24.83 -7.93
C ALA A 100 5.59 26.30 -7.61
N SER A 101 4.36 26.68 -7.22
CA SER A 101 4.06 28.02 -6.71
C SER A 101 4.80 28.32 -5.41
N CYS A 102 4.84 27.37 -4.46
CA CYS A 102 5.58 27.52 -3.21
C CYS A 102 7.08 27.78 -3.42
N LEU A 103 7.71 27.15 -4.43
CA LEU A 103 9.12 27.38 -4.77
C LEU A 103 9.44 28.84 -5.14
N LEU A 104 8.44 29.63 -5.52
CA LEU A 104 8.56 31.02 -5.97
C LEU A 104 8.18 32.05 -4.91
N VAL A 105 7.68 31.62 -3.75
CA VAL A 105 7.21 32.52 -2.68
C VAL A 105 8.38 33.22 -1.99
N SER A 106 9.33 32.43 -1.47
CA SER A 106 10.51 32.96 -0.77
C SER A 106 11.59 31.90 -0.57
N ARG A 107 12.74 32.28 -0.01
CA ARG A 107 13.84 31.33 0.25
C ARG A 107 13.45 30.24 1.26
N THR A 108 12.73 30.59 2.31
CA THR A 108 12.25 29.63 3.31
C THR A 108 11.31 28.60 2.68
N PHE A 109 10.31 29.09 1.94
CA PHE A 109 9.38 28.22 1.21
C PHE A 109 10.10 27.39 0.15
N HIS A 110 11.09 27.96 -0.55
CA HIS A 110 11.88 27.26 -1.56
C HIS A 110 12.60 26.05 -0.96
N ILE A 111 13.31 26.22 0.16
CA ILE A 111 14.05 25.14 0.83
C ILE A 111 13.08 24.07 1.36
N ALA A 112 12.03 24.47 2.08
CA ALA A 112 11.07 23.55 2.65
C ALA A 112 10.30 22.76 1.57
N THR A 113 9.99 23.41 0.45
CA THR A 113 9.32 22.78 -0.70
C THR A 113 10.23 21.83 -1.44
N LEU A 114 11.51 22.18 -1.64
CA LEU A 114 12.49 21.26 -2.26
C LEU A 114 12.64 19.97 -1.44
N SER A 115 12.70 20.09 -0.10
CA SER A 115 12.72 18.93 0.80
C SER A 115 11.52 18.02 0.55
N THR A 116 10.31 18.60 0.45
CA THR A 116 9.08 17.85 0.17
C THR A 116 9.11 17.18 -1.21
N LEU A 117 9.52 17.89 -2.27
CA LEU A 117 9.53 17.38 -3.65
C LEU A 117 10.50 16.21 -3.85
N TYR A 118 11.67 16.25 -3.19
CA TYR A 118 12.71 15.23 -3.35
C TYR A 118 12.64 14.12 -2.31
N SER A 119 11.90 14.30 -1.20
CA SER A 119 11.84 13.30 -0.13
C SER A 119 11.21 11.98 -0.58
N LYS A 120 10.11 12.02 -1.34
CA LYS A 120 9.38 10.84 -1.81
C LYS A 120 9.15 10.92 -3.31
N VAL A 121 10.00 10.26 -4.09
CA VAL A 121 9.98 10.37 -5.55
C VAL A 121 9.40 9.10 -6.16
N ALA A 122 8.40 9.25 -7.03
CA ALA A 122 7.74 8.15 -7.72
C ALA A 122 8.10 8.12 -9.22
N PHE A 123 8.35 6.91 -9.73
CA PHE A 123 8.81 6.66 -11.09
C PHE A 123 7.85 5.70 -11.82
N PRO A 124 6.73 6.19 -12.37
CA PRO A 124 5.85 5.35 -13.18
C PRO A 124 6.50 4.92 -14.51
N HIS A 125 7.52 5.65 -14.97
CA HIS A 125 8.23 5.38 -16.24
C HIS A 125 9.72 5.66 -16.14
N SER A 126 10.52 4.96 -16.95
CA SER A 126 11.99 5.03 -16.94
C SER A 126 12.56 6.39 -17.33
N PHE A 127 11.83 7.16 -18.15
CA PHE A 127 12.24 8.52 -18.53
C PHE A 127 12.21 9.51 -17.38
N ILE A 128 11.26 9.36 -16.46
CA ILE A 128 11.16 10.22 -15.27
C ILE A 128 12.35 9.93 -14.34
N PHE A 129 12.69 8.64 -14.19
CA PHE A 129 13.87 8.22 -13.46
C PHE A 129 15.16 8.79 -14.07
N GLU A 130 15.33 8.72 -15.39
CA GLU A 130 16.51 9.27 -16.06
C GLU A 130 16.65 10.79 -15.87
N LYS A 131 15.55 11.55 -16.03
CA LYS A 131 15.55 13.00 -15.76
C LYS A 131 15.91 13.30 -14.31
N PHE A 132 15.33 12.56 -13.38
CA PHE A 132 15.63 12.69 -11.95
C PHE A 132 17.10 12.41 -11.66
N LEU A 133 17.63 11.29 -12.16
CA LEU A 133 19.03 10.90 -11.99
C LEU A 133 19.97 11.98 -12.55
N ALA A 134 19.73 12.47 -13.77
CA ALA A 134 20.52 13.55 -14.35
C ALA A 134 20.53 14.80 -13.46
N GLN A 135 19.38 15.14 -12.86
CA GLN A 135 19.25 16.30 -11.99
C GLN A 135 20.00 16.14 -10.67
N ILE A 136 19.86 15.01 -9.97
CA ILE A 136 20.56 14.78 -8.71
C ILE A 136 22.06 14.53 -8.91
N SER A 137 22.47 13.99 -10.06
CA SER A 137 23.90 13.89 -10.41
C SER A 137 24.53 15.27 -10.62
N LYS A 138 23.78 16.22 -11.18
CA LYS A 138 24.23 17.61 -11.34
C LYS A 138 24.22 18.38 -10.02
N TYR A 139 23.28 18.07 -9.12
CA TYR A 139 23.12 18.73 -7.83
C TYR A 139 23.00 17.69 -6.69
N PRO A 140 24.13 17.13 -6.22
CA PRO A 140 24.14 16.02 -5.26
C PRO A 140 23.38 16.28 -3.95
N GLU A 141 23.32 17.54 -3.49
CA GLU A 141 22.55 17.96 -2.31
C GLU A 141 21.07 17.55 -2.38
N LEU A 142 20.49 17.52 -3.58
CA LEU A 142 19.12 17.05 -3.80
C LEU A 142 18.98 15.56 -3.51
N GLY A 143 20.01 14.77 -3.80
CA GLY A 143 20.09 13.34 -3.47
C GLY A 143 20.06 13.07 -1.96
N HIS A 144 20.61 13.97 -1.14
CA HIS A 144 20.54 13.85 0.33
C HIS A 144 19.13 14.05 0.90
N LEU A 145 18.24 14.74 0.17
CA LEU A 145 16.84 14.93 0.55
C LEU A 145 16.02 13.65 0.35
N VAL A 146 16.44 12.78 -0.58
CA VAL A 146 15.71 11.57 -0.96
C VAL A 146 15.61 10.58 0.21
N LYS A 147 14.37 10.23 0.56
CA LYS A 147 14.04 9.23 1.59
C LYS A 147 13.29 8.03 1.01
N ARG A 148 12.59 8.18 -0.12
CA ARG A 148 11.91 7.08 -0.81
C ARG A 148 12.14 7.17 -2.31
N LEU A 149 12.51 6.03 -2.89
CA LEU A 149 12.43 5.77 -4.33
C LEU A 149 11.28 4.79 -4.56
N ASP A 150 10.24 5.25 -5.25
CA ASP A 150 8.98 4.51 -5.42
C ASP A 150 8.76 4.13 -6.89
N PHE A 151 8.91 2.86 -7.19
CA PHE A 151 8.63 2.27 -8.49
C PHE A 151 7.39 1.37 -8.43
N SER A 152 6.53 1.48 -7.42
CA SER A 152 5.32 0.64 -7.27
C SER A 152 4.34 0.75 -8.44
N HIS A 153 4.46 1.82 -9.24
CA HIS A 153 3.70 2.09 -10.45
C HIS A 153 4.46 1.87 -11.75
N PHE A 154 5.71 1.43 -11.64
CA PHE A 154 6.58 1.35 -12.79
C PHE A 154 6.06 0.30 -13.76
N THR A 155 5.87 0.73 -15.00
CA THR A 155 5.56 -0.14 -16.13
C THR A 155 6.67 -0.01 -17.16
N SER A 156 7.17 -1.16 -17.62
CA SER A 156 8.08 -1.20 -18.76
C SER A 156 7.35 -0.75 -20.02
N VAL A 157 6.06 -1.04 -20.16
CA VAL A 157 5.17 -0.67 -21.27
C VAL A 157 4.61 0.74 -21.06
N GLY A 158 5.27 1.75 -21.63
CA GLY A 158 4.69 3.09 -21.81
C GLY A 158 3.69 3.15 -22.97
N PHE A 159 2.94 4.25 -23.08
CA PHE A 159 1.94 4.54 -24.14
C PHE A 159 2.32 3.95 -25.51
N GLY A 160 1.77 2.77 -25.83
CA GLY A 160 1.86 2.13 -27.16
C GLY A 160 3.17 1.41 -27.52
N ARG A 161 4.08 1.11 -26.59
CA ARG A 161 5.38 0.45 -26.90
C ARG A 161 5.44 -1.02 -26.47
N THR A 162 5.99 -1.88 -27.32
CA THR A 162 6.22 -3.30 -26.99
C THR A 162 7.35 -3.49 -25.98
N GLU A 163 7.37 -4.60 -25.24
CA GLU A 163 8.45 -4.94 -24.29
C GLU A 163 9.86 -4.90 -24.93
N ARG A 164 9.95 -5.25 -26.22
CA ARG A 164 11.18 -5.18 -27.02
C ARG A 164 11.66 -3.74 -27.19
N MET A 165 10.77 -2.81 -27.57
CA MET A 165 11.11 -1.39 -27.70
C MET A 165 11.55 -0.78 -26.36
N ASN A 166 10.96 -1.23 -25.24
CA ASN A 166 11.34 -0.73 -23.92
C ASN A 166 12.68 -1.32 -23.44
N SER A 167 13.04 -2.52 -23.87
CA SER A 167 14.36 -3.11 -23.59
C SER A 167 15.51 -2.39 -24.31
N GLU A 168 15.24 -1.75 -25.45
CA GLU A 168 16.20 -0.93 -26.19
C GLU A 168 16.39 0.46 -25.54
N ILE A 169 15.36 0.95 -24.83
CA ILE A 169 15.39 2.22 -24.11
C ILE A 169 16.04 1.99 -22.73
N GLN A 170 17.38 2.00 -22.68
CA GLN A 170 18.22 1.83 -21.48
C GLN A 170 18.16 3.02 -20.50
N LYS A 171 16.97 3.52 -20.18
CA LYS A 171 16.76 4.68 -19.30
C LYS A 171 16.71 4.32 -17.83
N LEU A 172 16.32 3.08 -17.54
CA LEU A 172 16.50 2.40 -16.26
C LEU A 172 17.30 1.13 -16.55
N THR A 173 18.42 0.96 -15.85
CA THR A 173 19.26 -0.23 -15.87
C THR A 173 19.83 -0.43 -14.48
N ALA A 174 20.29 -1.64 -14.15
CA ALA A 174 20.94 -1.90 -12.86
C ALA A 174 22.12 -0.96 -12.58
N THR A 175 22.92 -0.63 -13.60
CA THR A 175 24.02 0.34 -13.46
C THR A 175 23.51 1.74 -13.13
N LYS A 176 22.50 2.26 -13.85
CA LYS A 176 21.93 3.58 -13.56
C LYS A 176 21.25 3.61 -12.19
N LEU A 177 20.59 2.51 -11.79
CA LEU A 177 19.98 2.37 -10.48
C LEU A 177 21.02 2.36 -9.36
N ARG A 178 22.12 1.62 -9.53
CA ARG A 178 23.26 1.62 -8.60
C ARG A 178 23.81 3.03 -8.41
N ASN A 179 24.06 3.74 -9.50
CA ASN A 179 24.54 5.14 -9.45
C ASN A 179 23.57 6.05 -8.69
N CYS A 180 22.26 5.91 -8.91
CA CYS A 180 21.24 6.65 -8.17
C CYS A 180 21.32 6.36 -6.66
N LEU A 181 21.50 5.09 -6.28
CA LEU A 181 21.61 4.69 -4.88
C LEU A 181 22.89 5.23 -4.21
N ASP A 182 23.99 5.40 -4.97
CA ASP A 182 25.23 5.99 -4.45
C ASP A 182 25.09 7.46 -4.06
N ILE A 183 24.27 8.22 -4.78
CA ILE A 183 24.03 9.64 -4.50
C ILE A 183 22.74 9.88 -3.69
N THR A 184 22.14 8.83 -3.11
CA THR A 184 20.97 8.94 -2.23
C THR A 184 21.24 8.29 -0.86
N PRO A 185 22.25 8.76 -0.11
CA PRO A 185 22.73 8.10 1.11
C PRO A 185 21.70 8.07 2.26
N ASN A 186 20.66 8.89 2.18
CA ASN A 186 19.62 9.00 3.20
C ASN A 186 18.35 8.19 2.88
N LEU A 187 18.42 7.30 1.89
CA LEU A 187 17.30 6.47 1.48
C LEU A 187 16.80 5.62 2.67
N ARG A 188 15.48 5.62 2.85
CA ARG A 188 14.77 4.88 3.89
C ARG A 188 13.87 3.81 3.30
N GLU A 189 13.33 4.05 2.12
CA GLU A 189 12.34 3.18 1.50
C GLU A 189 12.65 2.97 0.01
N PHE A 190 12.71 1.70 -0.42
CA PHE A 190 12.90 1.32 -1.82
C PHE A 190 11.77 0.36 -2.23
N LEU A 191 10.89 0.82 -3.12
CA LEU A 191 9.69 0.08 -3.50
C LEU A 191 9.78 -0.32 -4.98
N ALA A 192 10.23 -1.53 -5.27
CA ALA A 192 10.33 -2.06 -6.63
C ALA A 192 9.04 -2.80 -7.05
N SER A 193 8.63 -2.59 -8.30
CA SER A 193 7.60 -3.40 -8.96
C SER A 193 8.22 -4.59 -9.70
N GLU A 194 7.38 -5.57 -10.01
CA GLU A 194 7.68 -6.72 -10.87
C GLU A 194 8.48 -6.40 -12.14
N ALA A 195 8.16 -5.29 -12.82
CA ALA A 195 8.80 -4.90 -14.07
C ALA A 195 10.30 -4.52 -13.92
N MET A 196 10.79 -4.31 -12.70
CA MET A 196 12.18 -3.96 -12.43
C MET A 196 13.11 -5.16 -12.27
N GLY A 197 12.63 -6.39 -12.48
CA GLY A 197 13.43 -7.57 -12.14
C GLY A 197 14.80 -7.65 -12.82
N ARG A 198 14.95 -7.10 -14.04
CA ARG A 198 16.24 -7.05 -14.74
C ARG A 198 17.12 -5.88 -14.32
N ASP A 199 16.57 -4.93 -13.58
CA ASP A 199 17.25 -3.71 -13.13
C ASP A 199 17.74 -3.81 -11.68
N VAL A 200 17.41 -4.89 -10.97
CA VAL A 200 17.81 -5.16 -9.59
C VAL A 200 18.74 -6.37 -9.57
N ASP A 201 20.01 -6.13 -9.88
CA ASP A 201 21.07 -7.15 -9.87
C ASP A 201 21.80 -7.23 -8.51
N GLU A 202 22.82 -8.09 -8.43
CA GLU A 202 23.69 -8.24 -7.27
C GLU A 202 24.21 -6.92 -6.71
N ARG A 203 24.67 -6.00 -7.58
CA ARG A 203 25.29 -4.73 -7.16
C ARG A 203 24.26 -3.81 -6.52
N VAL A 204 23.04 -3.78 -7.07
CA VAL A 204 21.91 -3.03 -6.50
C VAL A 204 21.53 -3.63 -5.15
N LEU A 205 21.41 -4.95 -5.05
CA LEU A 205 21.05 -5.63 -3.80
C LEU A 205 22.12 -5.42 -2.72
N GLU A 206 23.39 -5.50 -3.08
CA GLU A 206 24.49 -5.21 -2.17
C GLU A 206 24.42 -3.78 -1.64
N LYS A 207 24.13 -2.80 -2.50
CA LYS A 207 23.92 -1.42 -2.05
C LYS A 207 22.79 -1.33 -1.03
N LEU A 208 21.64 -1.94 -1.34
CA LEU A 208 20.46 -1.89 -0.49
C LEU A 208 20.70 -2.55 0.87
N PHE A 209 21.26 -3.75 0.90
CA PHE A 209 21.38 -4.54 2.13
C PHE A 209 22.67 -4.31 2.93
N CYS A 210 23.76 -3.88 2.28
CA CYS A 210 25.07 -3.77 2.93
C CYS A 210 25.53 -2.32 3.13
N GLU A 211 25.06 -1.37 2.31
CA GLU A 211 25.64 -0.01 2.27
C GLU A 211 24.65 1.12 2.61
N LEU A 212 23.35 0.83 2.81
CA LEU A 212 22.33 1.82 3.15
C LEU A 212 21.83 1.66 4.60
N PRO A 213 22.50 2.25 5.61
CA PRO A 213 22.19 2.02 7.02
C PRO A 213 20.85 2.61 7.48
N ARG A 214 20.22 3.47 6.67
CA ARG A 214 18.93 4.11 6.98
C ARG A 214 17.74 3.39 6.31
N LEU A 215 17.99 2.34 5.52
CA LEU A 215 16.98 1.61 4.78
C LEU A 215 16.09 0.80 5.72
N ASN A 216 14.87 1.26 5.95
CA ASN A 216 13.93 0.62 6.86
C ASN A 216 12.77 -0.11 6.14
N ALA A 217 12.60 0.10 4.83
CA ALA A 217 11.55 -0.54 4.07
C ALA A 217 12.02 -0.93 2.66
N VAL A 218 11.77 -2.17 2.28
CA VAL A 218 12.05 -2.68 0.93
C VAL A 218 10.89 -3.54 0.43
N ASP A 219 10.46 -3.34 -0.81
CA ASP A 219 9.47 -4.18 -1.49
C ASP A 219 10.02 -4.59 -2.86
N PHE A 220 9.99 -5.88 -3.17
CA PHE A 220 10.41 -6.43 -4.47
C PHE A 220 9.25 -7.11 -5.22
N CYS A 221 8.01 -6.81 -4.83
CA CYS A 221 6.75 -7.39 -5.32
C CYS A 221 6.82 -8.03 -6.72
N ALA A 222 6.63 -9.35 -6.76
CA ALA A 222 6.53 -10.24 -7.91
C ALA A 222 7.76 -10.25 -8.82
N THR A 223 8.91 -9.76 -8.35
CA THR A 223 10.15 -9.87 -9.11
C THR A 223 10.61 -11.32 -9.20
N ALA A 224 10.83 -11.79 -10.44
CA ALA A 224 11.14 -13.19 -10.74
C ALA A 224 12.32 -13.40 -11.72
N ALA A 225 13.02 -12.35 -12.13
CA ALA A 225 14.13 -12.44 -13.09
C ALA A 225 15.32 -13.28 -12.56
N SER A 226 16.07 -13.91 -13.46
CA SER A 226 17.25 -14.74 -13.08
C SER A 226 18.33 -13.92 -12.39
N CYS A 227 18.75 -12.80 -12.97
CA CYS A 227 19.75 -11.91 -12.36
C CYS A 227 19.36 -11.40 -10.96
N PHE A 228 18.07 -11.17 -10.71
CA PHE A 228 17.55 -10.84 -9.39
C PHE A 228 17.71 -12.01 -8.41
N LYS A 229 17.33 -13.22 -8.84
CA LYS A 229 17.51 -14.44 -8.04
C LYS A 229 18.98 -14.70 -7.72
N ASP A 230 19.85 -14.63 -8.73
CA ASP A 230 21.28 -14.86 -8.60
C ASP A 230 21.92 -13.81 -7.70
N GLY A 231 21.51 -12.54 -7.85
CA GLY A 231 21.94 -11.45 -6.97
C GLY A 231 21.52 -11.67 -5.51
N PHE A 232 20.29 -12.14 -5.25
CA PHE A 232 19.86 -12.50 -3.90
C PHE A 232 20.67 -13.66 -3.32
N LEU A 233 20.95 -14.68 -4.13
CA LEU A 233 21.77 -15.83 -3.71
C LEU A 233 23.21 -15.43 -3.39
N SER A 234 23.77 -14.44 -4.09
CA SER A 234 25.10 -13.92 -3.79
C SER A 234 25.10 -13.03 -2.54
N VAL A 235 24.22 -12.02 -2.49
CA VAL A 235 24.22 -10.99 -1.44
C VAL A 235 23.67 -11.51 -0.12
N ILE A 236 22.57 -12.26 -0.15
CA ILE A 236 21.89 -12.80 1.03
C ILE A 236 22.38 -14.24 1.26
N SER A 237 23.68 -14.35 1.50
CA SER A 237 24.38 -15.61 1.77
C SER A 237 25.10 -15.53 3.13
N PRO A 238 25.16 -16.64 3.89
CA PRO A 238 26.01 -16.73 5.08
C PRO A 238 27.49 -16.48 4.80
N SER A 239 27.96 -16.71 3.56
CA SER A 239 29.35 -16.49 3.14
C SER A 239 29.66 -15.03 2.80
N ASN A 240 28.65 -14.16 2.68
CA ASN A 240 28.87 -12.75 2.37
C ASN A 240 29.26 -11.97 3.64
N LEU A 241 30.54 -11.71 3.83
CA LEU A 241 31.08 -10.98 4.98
C LEU A 241 30.64 -9.51 5.05
N ARG A 242 30.15 -8.92 3.94
CA ARG A 242 29.64 -7.55 3.90
C ARG A 242 28.20 -7.44 4.40
N LEU A 243 27.46 -8.55 4.44
CA LEU A 243 26.08 -8.57 4.90
C LEU A 243 26.03 -8.33 6.42
N PRO A 244 25.37 -7.26 6.90
CA PRO A 244 25.27 -6.99 8.33
C PRO A 244 24.57 -8.12 9.09
N ILE A 245 25.00 -8.35 10.33
CA ILE A 245 24.36 -9.33 11.24
C ILE A 245 22.93 -8.88 11.58
N ALA A 246 22.68 -7.58 11.66
CA ALA A 246 21.36 -7.00 11.87
C ALA A 246 21.08 -5.95 10.80
N LEU A 247 19.91 -6.03 10.18
CA LEU A 247 19.44 -5.08 9.18
C LEU A 247 18.46 -4.09 9.83
N PRO A 248 18.49 -2.80 9.43
CA PRO A 248 17.59 -1.77 9.95
C PRO A 248 16.14 -1.88 9.43
N ILE A 249 15.86 -2.90 8.61
CA ILE A 249 14.58 -3.11 7.93
C ILE A 249 13.48 -3.42 8.95
N ARG A 250 12.41 -2.64 8.87
CA ARG A 250 11.16 -2.78 9.64
C ARG A 250 10.00 -3.29 8.79
N ARG A 251 10.06 -3.11 7.47
CA ARG A 251 8.99 -3.48 6.53
C ARG A 251 9.60 -4.17 5.31
N LEU A 252 9.23 -5.43 5.11
CA LEU A 252 9.75 -6.26 4.04
C LEU A 252 8.60 -6.80 3.18
N GLY A 253 8.61 -6.48 1.89
CA GLY A 253 7.70 -7.01 0.88
C GLY A 253 8.39 -7.97 -0.08
N MET A 254 8.01 -9.24 -0.01
CA MET A 254 8.48 -10.32 -0.91
C MET A 254 7.32 -10.98 -1.66
N HIS A 255 6.17 -10.31 -1.71
CA HIS A 255 4.95 -10.80 -2.32
C HIS A 255 5.22 -11.34 -3.74
N GLY A 256 4.97 -12.61 -4.00
CA GLY A 256 5.15 -13.22 -5.32
C GLY A 256 6.59 -13.49 -5.75
N CYS A 257 7.60 -13.28 -4.88
CA CYS A 257 8.99 -13.64 -5.15
C CYS A 257 9.23 -15.17 -5.00
N ASN A 258 8.49 -15.97 -5.77
CA ASN A 258 8.44 -17.43 -5.67
C ASN A 258 9.65 -18.16 -6.27
N THR A 259 10.50 -17.46 -7.01
CA THR A 259 11.73 -18.00 -7.62
C THR A 259 12.91 -18.02 -6.65
N LEU A 260 12.83 -17.26 -5.54
CA LEU A 260 13.83 -17.25 -4.49
C LEU A 260 13.71 -18.52 -3.63
N PRO A 261 14.80 -19.30 -3.45
CA PRO A 261 14.77 -20.50 -2.62
C PRO A 261 14.69 -20.16 -1.12
N SER A 262 14.29 -21.15 -0.32
CA SER A 262 14.15 -21.02 1.14
C SER A 262 15.45 -20.58 1.85
N SER A 263 16.63 -20.92 1.30
CA SER A 263 17.93 -20.53 1.85
C SER A 263 18.14 -19.01 1.93
N VAL A 264 17.54 -18.26 0.99
CA VAL A 264 17.56 -16.79 1.03
C VAL A 264 16.80 -16.30 2.27
N TYR A 265 15.62 -16.83 2.53
CA TYR A 265 14.81 -16.47 3.70
C TYR A 265 15.44 -16.93 5.02
N ALA A 266 16.05 -18.10 5.03
CA ALA A 266 16.82 -18.62 6.17
C ALA A 266 17.97 -17.70 6.58
N THR A 267 18.55 -16.98 5.62
CA THR A 267 19.62 -16.00 5.86
C THR A 267 19.05 -14.61 6.17
N LEU A 268 18.01 -14.18 5.46
CA LEU A 268 17.46 -12.83 5.58
C LEU A 268 16.70 -12.61 6.90
N LEU A 269 15.73 -13.48 7.21
CA LEU A 269 14.76 -13.25 8.28
C LEU A 269 15.40 -13.12 9.67
N PRO A 270 16.42 -13.93 10.07
CA PRO A 270 17.07 -13.79 11.37
C PRO A 270 17.76 -12.44 11.61
N ARG A 271 18.02 -11.67 10.54
CA ARG A 271 18.70 -10.36 10.62
C ARG A 271 17.70 -9.21 10.84
N LEU A 272 16.40 -9.47 10.81
CA LEU A 272 15.34 -8.44 10.84
C LEU A 272 14.82 -8.20 12.27
N LEU A 273 15.70 -7.74 13.15
CA LEU A 273 15.42 -7.60 14.59
C LEU A 273 14.25 -6.65 14.92
N ASN A 274 13.95 -5.69 14.04
CA ASN A 274 12.94 -4.63 14.24
C ASN A 274 11.73 -4.79 13.31
N LEU A 275 11.50 -6.01 12.79
CA LEU A 275 10.46 -6.25 11.79
C LEU A 275 9.06 -6.00 12.34
N THR A 276 8.25 -5.29 11.55
CA THR A 276 6.86 -4.91 11.89
C THR A 276 5.86 -5.27 10.80
N HIS A 277 6.29 -5.26 9.53
CA HIS A 277 5.46 -5.64 8.38
C HIS A 277 6.23 -6.65 7.55
N LEU A 278 5.61 -7.80 7.30
CA LEU A 278 6.21 -8.90 6.56
C LEU A 278 5.19 -9.49 5.58
N ASP A 279 5.43 -9.28 4.29
CA ASP A 279 4.65 -9.91 3.22
C ASP A 279 5.48 -11.00 2.55
N LEU A 280 5.18 -12.26 2.87
CA LEU A 280 5.78 -13.45 2.27
C LEU A 280 4.82 -14.16 1.32
N THR A 281 3.74 -13.49 0.91
CA THR A 281 2.70 -14.11 0.06
C THR A 281 3.31 -14.80 -1.15
N HIS A 282 2.95 -16.05 -1.40
CA HIS A 282 3.42 -16.84 -2.54
C HIS A 282 4.95 -16.87 -2.66
N THR A 283 5.64 -17.16 -1.55
CA THR A 283 7.09 -17.40 -1.51
C THR A 283 7.42 -18.85 -1.15
N GLN A 284 8.72 -19.19 -1.11
CA GLN A 284 9.23 -20.52 -0.75
C GLN A 284 9.64 -20.61 0.73
N VAL A 285 9.08 -19.78 1.62
CA VAL A 285 9.31 -19.84 3.07
C VAL A 285 8.87 -21.21 3.62
N THR A 286 9.68 -21.82 4.48
CA THR A 286 9.40 -23.08 5.19
C THR A 286 9.13 -22.83 6.67
N ASP A 287 8.63 -23.85 7.36
CA ASP A 287 8.34 -23.81 8.80
C ASP A 287 9.56 -23.37 9.62
N GLU A 288 10.76 -23.87 9.30
CA GLU A 288 12.00 -23.51 9.99
C GLU A 288 12.35 -22.04 9.78
N THR A 289 12.22 -21.54 8.54
CA THR A 289 12.53 -20.15 8.23
C THR A 289 11.53 -19.16 8.81
N LEU A 290 10.26 -19.57 8.97
CA LEU A 290 9.25 -18.78 9.67
C LEU A 290 9.61 -18.63 11.16
N HIS A 291 10.01 -19.72 11.81
CA HIS A 291 10.42 -19.71 13.22
C HIS A 291 11.80 -19.06 13.44
N ALA A 292 12.57 -18.85 12.38
CA ALA A 292 13.83 -18.12 12.44
C ALA A 292 13.65 -16.59 12.54
N ILE A 293 12.41 -16.08 12.46
CA ILE A 293 12.12 -14.67 12.73
C ILE A 293 12.56 -14.34 14.18
N PRO A 294 13.33 -13.26 14.41
CA PRO A 294 13.82 -12.95 15.74
C PRO A 294 12.71 -12.69 16.77
N HIS A 295 12.93 -13.14 18.01
CA HIS A 295 12.00 -12.88 19.11
C HIS A 295 11.85 -11.38 19.44
N THR A 296 12.78 -10.54 18.99
CA THR A 296 12.72 -9.07 19.14
C THR A 296 11.79 -8.39 18.14
N ALA A 297 11.42 -9.09 17.05
CA ALA A 297 10.49 -8.56 16.07
C ALA A 297 9.12 -8.29 16.71
N LYS A 298 8.39 -7.31 16.18
CA LYS A 298 7.06 -6.90 16.67
C LYS A 298 6.13 -6.75 15.48
N LEU A 299 5.72 -7.88 14.91
CA LEU A 299 4.89 -7.92 13.73
C LEU A 299 3.50 -7.36 14.04
N THR A 300 3.11 -6.39 13.22
CA THR A 300 1.77 -5.83 13.17
C THR A 300 1.04 -6.29 11.91
N HIS A 301 1.77 -6.57 10.83
CA HIS A 301 1.22 -7.02 9.56
C HIS A 301 1.99 -8.25 9.07
N LEU A 302 1.29 -9.37 8.90
CA LEU A 302 1.85 -10.63 8.43
C LEU A 302 0.99 -11.22 7.32
N SER A 303 1.61 -11.57 6.20
CA SER A 303 0.98 -12.35 5.14
C SER A 303 1.79 -13.59 4.83
N LEU A 304 1.17 -14.76 5.02
CA LEU A 304 1.70 -16.09 4.68
C LEU A 304 0.84 -16.77 3.60
N SER A 305 -0.03 -16.00 2.96
CA SER A 305 -0.95 -16.49 1.93
C SER A 305 -0.22 -17.25 0.82
N ARG A 306 -0.73 -18.42 0.43
CA ARG A 306 -0.20 -19.25 -0.67
C ARG A 306 1.28 -19.67 -0.51
N CYS A 307 1.81 -19.74 0.71
CA CYS A 307 3.13 -20.29 0.99
C CYS A 307 3.07 -21.82 1.10
N ASN A 308 3.22 -22.52 -0.02
CA ASN A 308 2.94 -23.96 -0.11
C ASN A 308 3.93 -24.89 0.63
N ARG A 309 4.99 -24.34 1.22
CA ARG A 309 5.97 -25.09 2.04
C ARG A 309 5.75 -24.93 3.54
N LEU A 310 4.71 -24.19 3.95
CA LEU A 310 4.30 -24.09 5.34
C LEU A 310 3.29 -25.18 5.69
N THR A 311 3.31 -25.65 6.92
CA THR A 311 2.31 -26.56 7.48
C THR A 311 1.37 -25.83 8.44
N GLY A 312 0.12 -26.29 8.53
CA GLY A 312 -0.88 -25.75 9.47
C GLY A 312 -0.38 -25.71 10.92
N PRO A 313 0.10 -26.84 11.48
CA PRO A 313 0.60 -26.88 12.86
C PRO A 313 1.74 -25.90 13.14
N ALA A 314 2.71 -25.76 12.23
CA ALA A 314 3.82 -24.82 12.40
C ALA A 314 3.36 -23.36 12.35
N VAL A 315 2.43 -23.02 11.44
CA VAL A 315 1.85 -21.67 11.39
C VAL A 315 1.06 -21.36 12.66
N VAL A 316 0.30 -22.32 13.18
CA VAL A 316 -0.45 -22.17 14.44
C VAL A 316 0.49 -21.98 15.63
N ASP A 317 1.53 -22.82 15.75
CA ASP A 317 2.55 -22.71 16.80
C ASP A 317 3.22 -21.33 16.77
N PHE A 318 3.67 -20.89 15.59
CA PHE A 318 4.26 -19.57 15.41
C PHE A 318 3.31 -18.45 15.84
N LEU A 319 2.05 -18.49 15.41
CA LEU A 319 1.09 -17.42 15.71
C LEU A 319 0.73 -17.33 17.20
N ILE A 320 0.71 -18.46 17.91
CA ILE A 320 0.31 -18.53 19.32
C ILE A 320 1.50 -18.30 20.25
N ASN A 321 2.64 -18.94 19.98
CA ASN A 321 3.75 -19.02 20.92
C ASN A 321 4.87 -18.02 20.64
N HIS A 322 5.03 -17.57 19.39
CA HIS A 322 6.13 -16.68 19.05
C HIS A 322 5.85 -15.23 19.51
N PRO A 323 6.79 -14.56 20.21
CA PRO A 323 6.54 -13.22 20.76
C PRO A 323 6.30 -12.14 19.69
N ALA A 324 6.77 -12.37 18.46
CA ALA A 324 6.62 -11.41 17.38
C ALA A 324 5.17 -11.21 16.91
N THR A 325 4.24 -12.11 17.20
CA THR A 325 2.87 -12.08 16.67
C THR A 325 1.83 -11.52 17.66
N ARG A 326 2.26 -11.12 18.86
CA ARG A 326 1.36 -10.68 19.95
C ARG A 326 0.51 -9.46 19.61
N ASP A 327 1.05 -8.55 18.80
CA ASP A 327 0.44 -7.26 18.47
C ASP A 327 -0.07 -7.20 17.02
N LEU A 328 -0.40 -8.35 16.41
CA LEU A 328 -0.88 -8.41 15.03
C LEU A 328 -2.16 -7.58 14.84
N VAL A 329 -2.17 -6.79 13.77
CA VAL A 329 -3.26 -5.93 13.31
C VAL A 329 -3.84 -6.46 11.99
N TYR A 330 -2.97 -7.01 11.13
CA TYR A 330 -3.35 -7.63 9.85
C TYR A 330 -2.73 -9.03 9.76
N LEU A 331 -3.58 -10.02 9.48
CA LEU A 331 -3.15 -11.40 9.27
C LEU A 331 -3.81 -11.99 8.02
N ASN A 332 -2.99 -12.42 7.07
CA ASN A 332 -3.46 -13.08 5.85
C ASN A 332 -2.89 -14.50 5.70
N LEU A 333 -3.77 -15.49 5.84
CA LEU A 333 -3.51 -16.92 5.69
C LEU A 333 -4.33 -17.54 4.55
N LEU A 334 -4.69 -16.75 3.53
CA LEU A 334 -5.42 -17.23 2.36
C LEU A 334 -4.68 -18.39 1.66
N PHE A 335 -5.40 -19.49 1.39
CA PHE A 335 -4.93 -20.60 0.55
C PHE A 335 -5.97 -21.01 -0.48
N ASP A 336 -5.49 -21.59 -1.58
CA ASP A 336 -6.34 -22.14 -2.63
C ASP A 336 -6.74 -23.58 -2.30
N THR A 337 -8.03 -23.80 -2.07
CA THR A 337 -8.61 -25.11 -1.73
C THR A 337 -8.42 -26.18 -2.80
N GLY A 338 -8.12 -25.80 -4.05
CA GLY A 338 -7.96 -26.75 -5.15
C GLY A 338 -6.68 -27.56 -5.12
N ARG A 339 -5.65 -27.14 -4.36
CA ARG A 339 -4.33 -27.78 -4.37
C ARG A 339 -3.84 -28.17 -2.97
N TYR A 340 -4.02 -27.28 -2.00
CA TYR A 340 -3.48 -27.47 -0.67
C TYR A 340 -4.30 -26.65 0.33
N ARG A 341 -4.76 -27.31 1.39
CA ARG A 341 -5.42 -26.64 2.51
C ARG A 341 -4.41 -26.53 3.65
N LEU A 342 -3.98 -25.31 3.96
CA LEU A 342 -3.03 -25.06 5.05
C LEU A 342 -3.62 -25.42 6.42
N LEU A 343 -4.83 -24.92 6.71
CA LEU A 343 -5.46 -25.06 8.03
C LEU A 343 -6.59 -26.09 7.98
N SER A 344 -6.39 -27.20 8.68
CA SER A 344 -7.43 -28.20 8.99
C SER A 344 -8.43 -27.67 10.04
N THR A 345 -9.48 -28.42 10.33
CA THR A 345 -10.43 -28.06 11.40
C THR A 345 -9.70 -27.92 12.73
N THR A 346 -8.85 -28.89 13.09
CA THR A 346 -8.07 -28.87 14.34
C THR A 346 -7.15 -27.66 14.44
N ASP A 347 -6.53 -27.26 13.33
CA ASP A 347 -5.68 -26.07 13.32
C ASP A 347 -6.50 -24.79 13.60
N VAL A 348 -7.73 -24.71 13.05
CA VAL A 348 -8.63 -23.58 13.27
C VAL A 348 -9.17 -23.56 14.71
N ASP A 349 -9.53 -24.72 15.26
CA ASP A 349 -9.97 -24.89 16.66
C ASP A 349 -8.91 -24.35 17.63
N VAL A 350 -7.64 -24.64 17.37
CA VAL A 350 -6.52 -24.17 18.19
C VAL A 350 -6.20 -22.70 17.93
N LEU A 351 -6.25 -22.24 16.67
CA LEU A 351 -5.84 -20.89 16.31
C LEU A 351 -6.79 -19.80 16.82
N LEU A 352 -8.09 -19.95 16.56
CA LEU A 352 -9.06 -18.85 16.74
C LEU A 352 -9.09 -18.29 18.16
N PRO A 353 -9.10 -19.10 19.25
CA PRO A 353 -9.17 -18.60 20.61
C PRO A 353 -8.02 -17.66 20.99
N PHE A 354 -6.83 -17.84 20.41
CA PHE A 354 -5.61 -17.12 20.76
C PHE A 354 -5.31 -15.90 19.88
N LEU A 355 -6.09 -15.67 18.82
CA LEU A 355 -5.89 -14.49 17.99
C LEU A 355 -6.11 -13.18 18.79
N PRO A 356 -5.20 -12.19 18.65
CA PRO A 356 -5.16 -11.03 19.53
C PRO A 356 -6.31 -10.05 19.26
N THR A 357 -6.68 -9.27 20.28
CA THR A 357 -7.71 -8.23 20.20
C THR A 357 -7.25 -6.98 19.42
N THR A 358 -5.96 -6.87 19.13
CA THR A 358 -5.37 -5.83 18.26
C THR A 358 -5.72 -6.04 16.79
N LEU A 359 -6.15 -7.25 16.41
CA LEU A 359 -6.42 -7.61 15.02
C LEU A 359 -7.56 -6.76 14.44
N ARG A 360 -7.40 -6.30 13.21
CA ARG A 360 -8.40 -5.53 12.45
C ARG A 360 -8.74 -6.19 11.13
N SER A 361 -7.80 -6.94 10.54
CA SER A 361 -8.04 -7.72 9.33
C SER A 361 -7.54 -9.14 9.51
N LEU A 362 -8.43 -10.10 9.23
CA LEU A 362 -8.16 -11.52 9.29
C LEU A 362 -8.65 -12.19 8.01
N ASN A 363 -7.74 -12.86 7.30
CA ASN A 363 -8.09 -13.67 6.15
C ASN A 363 -7.74 -15.15 6.38
N LEU A 364 -8.78 -15.97 6.49
CA LEU A 364 -8.74 -17.42 6.64
C LEU A 364 -9.40 -18.14 5.46
N SER A 365 -9.61 -17.44 4.33
CA SER A 365 -10.22 -18.05 3.15
C SER A 365 -9.42 -19.29 2.72
N GLY A 366 -10.12 -20.41 2.55
CA GLY A 366 -9.56 -21.72 2.25
C GLY A 366 -9.29 -22.64 3.45
N ALA A 367 -9.35 -22.14 4.69
CA ALA A 367 -9.30 -22.95 5.91
C ALA A 367 -10.57 -23.82 6.07
N LYS A 368 -10.49 -24.96 6.77
CA LYS A 368 -11.67 -25.80 7.03
C LYS A 368 -12.49 -25.24 8.20
N ILE A 369 -13.27 -24.20 7.92
CA ILE A 369 -14.17 -23.57 8.90
C ILE A 369 -15.56 -24.23 8.85
N THR A 370 -16.01 -24.79 9.97
CA THR A 370 -17.36 -25.32 10.20
C THR A 370 -18.17 -24.45 11.17
N ARG A 371 -19.42 -24.84 11.44
CA ARG A 371 -20.32 -24.19 12.39
C ARG A 371 -19.80 -24.11 13.82
N ASP A 372 -18.90 -25.02 14.22
CA ASP A 372 -18.40 -25.11 15.58
C ASP A 372 -17.49 -23.91 15.93
N HIS A 373 -16.91 -23.27 14.91
CA HIS A 373 -16.08 -22.07 15.08
C HIS A 373 -16.87 -20.75 15.15
N ILE A 374 -18.20 -20.76 14.98
CA ILE A 374 -19.02 -19.55 14.99
C ILE A 374 -18.91 -18.73 16.30
N PRO A 375 -18.82 -19.34 17.50
CA PRO A 375 -18.61 -18.60 18.73
C PRO A 375 -17.35 -17.73 18.70
N ASP A 376 -16.23 -18.27 18.20
CA ASP A 376 -14.98 -17.53 18.08
C ASP A 376 -15.02 -16.48 16.98
N LEU A 377 -15.57 -16.79 15.80
CA LEU A 377 -15.74 -15.79 14.74
C LEU A 377 -16.61 -14.62 15.19
N ARG A 378 -17.63 -14.87 16.03
CA ARG A 378 -18.46 -13.83 16.65
C ARG A 378 -17.72 -13.06 17.74
N ARG A 379 -16.81 -13.69 18.48
CA ARG A 379 -15.93 -12.97 19.41
C ARG A 379 -15.01 -12.03 18.65
N LEU A 380 -14.38 -12.52 17.58
CA LEU A 380 -13.45 -11.76 16.74
C LEU A 380 -14.15 -10.62 15.98
N SER A 381 -15.40 -10.83 15.54
CA SER A 381 -16.16 -9.80 14.83
C SER A 381 -16.42 -8.53 15.64
N LYS A 382 -16.24 -8.56 16.97
CA LYS A 382 -16.40 -7.38 17.84
C LYS A 382 -15.29 -6.34 17.68
N HIS A 383 -14.11 -6.73 17.20
CA HIS A 383 -12.98 -5.82 16.98
C HIS A 383 -12.41 -5.87 15.57
N LEU A 384 -12.59 -6.97 14.84
CA LEU A 384 -12.24 -7.05 13.42
C LEU A 384 -13.08 -6.06 12.60
N GLU A 385 -12.43 -5.44 11.62
CA GLU A 385 -13.04 -4.64 10.57
C GLU A 385 -13.16 -5.43 9.26
N GLU A 386 -12.22 -6.34 8.99
CA GLU A 386 -12.23 -7.23 7.83
C GLU A 386 -12.12 -8.69 8.26
N LEU A 387 -13.03 -9.51 7.76
CA LEU A 387 -12.98 -10.95 7.93
C LEU A 387 -13.15 -11.63 6.57
N SER A 388 -12.23 -12.54 6.24
CA SER A 388 -12.37 -13.39 5.06
C SER A 388 -12.42 -14.85 5.46
N ILE A 389 -13.52 -15.51 5.07
CA ILE A 389 -13.81 -16.92 5.38
C ILE A 389 -14.32 -17.63 4.13
N GLY A 390 -13.79 -17.26 2.96
CA GLY A 390 -14.12 -17.88 1.70
C GLY A 390 -13.92 -19.41 1.74
N TYR A 391 -14.78 -20.13 1.05
CA TYR A 391 -14.85 -21.60 1.01
C TYR A 391 -15.16 -22.29 2.35
N ALA A 392 -15.64 -21.55 3.35
CA ALA A 392 -16.13 -22.13 4.61
C ALA A 392 -17.39 -22.99 4.42
N ASP A 393 -17.55 -23.96 5.32
CA ASP A 393 -18.68 -24.89 5.38
C ASP A 393 -19.75 -24.35 6.32
N LEU A 394 -20.37 -23.23 5.90
CA LEU A 394 -21.33 -22.46 6.69
C LEU A 394 -22.61 -22.20 5.90
N ASN A 395 -23.75 -22.17 6.60
CA ASN A 395 -25.02 -21.74 6.03
C ASN A 395 -25.32 -20.26 6.35
N ILE A 396 -26.36 -19.69 5.73
CA ILE A 396 -26.76 -18.29 5.95
C ILE A 396 -27.12 -17.98 7.41
N ALA A 397 -27.70 -18.93 8.16
CA ALA A 397 -28.02 -18.73 9.57
C ALA A 397 -26.76 -18.64 10.44
N ASP A 398 -25.73 -19.43 10.13
CA ASP A 398 -24.43 -19.34 10.77
C ASP A 398 -23.80 -17.97 10.49
N LEU A 399 -23.78 -17.53 9.23
CA LEU A 399 -23.25 -16.22 8.82
C LEU A 399 -23.97 -15.04 9.49
N ASN A 400 -25.29 -15.12 9.62
CA ASN A 400 -26.07 -14.12 10.34
C ASN A 400 -25.62 -14.00 11.81
N THR A 401 -25.19 -15.09 12.43
CA THR A 401 -24.78 -15.12 13.83
C THR A 401 -23.46 -14.34 14.05
N ILE A 402 -22.56 -14.35 13.07
CA ILE A 402 -21.28 -13.62 13.12
C ILE A 402 -21.50 -12.10 13.22
N VAL A 403 -22.51 -11.58 12.50
CA VAL A 403 -22.82 -10.14 12.44
C VAL A 403 -23.95 -9.72 13.38
N LYS A 404 -24.51 -10.66 14.15
CA LYS A 404 -25.65 -10.41 15.03
C LYS A 404 -25.26 -9.48 16.17
N GLN A 405 -26.11 -8.49 16.45
CA GLN A 405 -25.94 -7.61 17.61
C GLN A 405 -26.39 -8.32 18.89
N ASP A 406 -25.56 -8.24 19.94
CA ASP A 406 -25.94 -8.70 21.26
C ASP A 406 -27.07 -7.81 21.83
N GLY A 407 -28.07 -8.43 22.46
CA GLY A 407 -29.17 -7.68 23.09
C GLY A 407 -28.67 -6.79 24.24
N PRO A 408 -29.50 -5.84 24.72
CA PRO A 408 -29.11 -4.86 25.73
C PRO A 408 -28.63 -5.47 27.06
N ARG A 409 -28.92 -6.75 27.32
CA ARG A 409 -28.53 -7.49 28.54
C ARG A 409 -27.05 -7.94 28.56
N HIS A 410 -26.33 -7.94 27.44
CA HIS A 410 -24.94 -8.41 27.34
C HIS A 410 -23.94 -7.31 26.94
N GLY A 411 -24.19 -6.06 27.37
CA GLY A 411 -23.27 -4.95 27.10
C GLY A 411 -23.29 -4.43 25.66
N GLY A 412 -24.25 -4.86 24.83
CA GLY A 412 -24.53 -4.24 23.52
C GLY A 412 -23.39 -4.32 22.49
N ALA A 413 -22.45 -5.26 22.64
CA ALA A 413 -21.32 -5.38 21.72
C ALA A 413 -21.81 -5.70 20.29
N LYS A 414 -21.67 -4.72 19.40
CA LYS A 414 -22.00 -4.86 17.97
C LYS A 414 -20.80 -5.47 17.24
N SER A 415 -21.08 -6.17 16.15
CA SER A 415 -20.05 -6.48 15.17
C SER A 415 -19.42 -5.18 14.66
N ASN A 416 -18.10 -5.16 14.56
CA ASN A 416 -17.30 -4.07 13.98
C ASN A 416 -16.90 -4.38 12.52
N LEU A 417 -17.40 -5.47 11.94
CA LEU A 417 -17.07 -5.87 10.57
C LEU A 417 -17.64 -4.87 9.56
N HIS A 418 -16.75 -4.33 8.72
CA HIS A 418 -17.06 -3.50 7.56
C HIS A 418 -16.97 -4.31 6.25
N TYR A 419 -16.17 -5.37 6.25
CA TYR A 419 -15.93 -6.25 5.11
C TYR A 419 -16.05 -7.73 5.51
N LEU A 420 -16.70 -8.51 4.64
CA LEU A 420 -16.83 -9.95 4.79
C LEU A 420 -16.64 -10.66 3.43
N ASP A 421 -15.62 -11.50 3.31
CA ASP A 421 -15.42 -12.37 2.13
C ASP A 421 -16.11 -13.71 2.32
N LEU A 422 -17.08 -13.98 1.43
CA LEU A 422 -17.92 -15.17 1.40
C LEU A 422 -17.72 -15.97 0.10
N THR A 423 -16.66 -15.68 -0.65
CA THR A 423 -16.36 -16.32 -1.94
C THR A 423 -16.34 -17.84 -1.78
N GLY A 424 -17.03 -18.56 -2.66
CA GLY A 424 -16.99 -20.02 -2.69
C GLY A 424 -17.78 -20.75 -1.60
N ILE A 425 -18.50 -20.04 -0.71
CA ILE A 425 -19.41 -20.68 0.25
C ILE A 425 -20.67 -21.15 -0.50
N SER A 426 -20.92 -22.46 -0.50
CA SER A 426 -21.98 -23.10 -1.31
C SER A 426 -23.40 -22.61 -0.99
N SER A 427 -23.67 -22.24 0.26
CA SER A 427 -24.96 -21.73 0.71
C SER A 427 -25.24 -20.29 0.26
N VAL A 428 -24.19 -19.55 -0.14
CA VAL A 428 -24.27 -18.14 -0.55
C VAL A 428 -24.58 -18.08 -2.04
N ASN A 429 -25.82 -17.71 -2.35
CA ASN A 429 -26.30 -17.53 -3.71
C ASN A 429 -27.22 -16.28 -3.79
N PRO A 430 -27.51 -15.76 -5.01
CA PRO A 430 -28.25 -14.51 -5.17
C PRO A 430 -29.61 -14.53 -4.45
N THR A 431 -30.35 -15.63 -4.58
CA THR A 431 -31.69 -15.79 -3.98
C THR A 431 -31.60 -15.78 -2.44
N ALA A 432 -30.65 -16.53 -1.88
CA ALA A 432 -30.46 -16.61 -0.44
C ALA A 432 -30.05 -15.26 0.17
N LEU A 433 -29.23 -14.47 -0.53
CA LEU A 433 -28.79 -13.16 -0.06
C LEU A 433 -29.93 -12.13 -0.03
N VAL A 434 -30.77 -12.08 -1.07
CA VAL A 434 -31.86 -11.09 -1.18
C VAL A 434 -33.11 -11.46 -0.36
N ASP A 435 -33.22 -12.71 0.11
CA ASP A 435 -34.29 -13.12 1.01
C ASP A 435 -34.07 -12.53 2.42
N THR A 436 -34.70 -11.38 2.66
CA THR A 436 -34.60 -10.64 3.92
C THR A 436 -35.16 -11.38 5.15
N ASN A 437 -35.97 -12.42 4.95
CA ASN A 437 -36.45 -13.23 6.07
C ASN A 437 -35.32 -14.13 6.59
N ARG A 438 -34.50 -14.65 5.68
CA ARG A 438 -33.42 -15.60 5.98
C ARG A 438 -32.05 -14.94 6.13
N CYS A 439 -31.69 -14.00 5.28
CA CYS A 439 -30.40 -13.31 5.30
C CYS A 439 -30.50 -11.95 5.99
N LYS A 440 -29.67 -11.73 7.01
CA LYS A 440 -29.59 -10.47 7.75
C LYS A 440 -28.36 -9.64 7.37
N LEU A 441 -27.44 -10.18 6.57
CA LEU A 441 -26.20 -9.53 6.14
C LEU A 441 -26.44 -8.25 5.34
N LEU A 442 -27.54 -8.16 4.58
CA LEU A 442 -27.85 -6.99 3.76
C LEU A 442 -28.69 -5.94 4.50
N MET A 443 -29.29 -6.31 5.64
CA MET A 443 -30.23 -5.47 6.38
C MET A 443 -29.51 -4.30 7.07
N PRO A 444 -30.18 -3.16 7.34
CA PRO A 444 -29.57 -2.03 8.04
C PRO A 444 -28.99 -2.38 9.41
N ALA A 445 -29.56 -3.38 10.09
CA ALA A 445 -29.07 -3.86 11.38
C ALA A 445 -27.66 -4.50 11.34
N SER A 446 -27.15 -4.86 10.16
CA SER A 446 -25.78 -5.38 9.99
C SER A 446 -24.72 -4.28 9.90
N PHE A 447 -25.11 -2.99 9.84
CA PHE A 447 -24.16 -1.88 9.85
C PHE A 447 -23.26 -1.97 11.11
N PRO A 448 -21.92 -1.85 10.99
CA PRO A 448 -21.17 -1.16 9.94
C PRO A 448 -20.76 -1.99 8.70
N LEU A 449 -21.31 -3.19 8.50
CA LEU A 449 -21.00 -4.01 7.32
C LEU A 449 -21.39 -3.29 6.01
N GLN A 450 -20.40 -3.09 5.15
CA GLN A 450 -20.50 -2.31 3.91
C GLN A 450 -20.08 -3.09 2.66
N VAL A 451 -19.22 -4.10 2.80
CA VAL A 451 -18.67 -4.83 1.65
C VAL A 451 -18.80 -6.33 1.87
N LEU A 452 -19.43 -7.00 0.91
CA LEU A 452 -19.35 -8.45 0.76
C LEU A 452 -18.50 -8.78 -0.46
N GLU A 453 -17.44 -9.55 -0.30
CA GLU A 453 -16.75 -10.17 -1.44
C GLU A 453 -17.41 -11.51 -1.76
N LEU A 454 -17.74 -11.71 -3.04
CA LEU A 454 -18.57 -12.82 -3.52
C LEU A 454 -17.98 -13.39 -4.82
N SER A 455 -18.27 -14.66 -5.09
CA SER A 455 -17.94 -15.27 -6.38
C SER A 455 -18.66 -14.58 -7.54
N GLU A 456 -18.00 -14.49 -8.69
CA GLU A 456 -18.52 -13.86 -9.92
C GLU A 456 -19.95 -14.30 -10.25
N LYS A 457 -20.20 -15.63 -10.25
CA LYS A 457 -21.53 -16.24 -10.45
C LYS A 457 -22.61 -15.66 -9.53
N VAL A 458 -22.29 -15.38 -8.26
CA VAL A 458 -23.24 -14.80 -7.31
C VAL A 458 -23.48 -13.33 -7.64
N THR A 459 -22.42 -12.58 -7.97
CA THR A 459 -22.57 -11.17 -8.31
C THR A 459 -23.32 -10.94 -9.62
N ASP A 460 -23.17 -11.81 -10.62
CA ASP A 460 -23.92 -11.70 -11.87
C ASP A 460 -25.41 -11.95 -11.66
N GLY A 461 -25.76 -12.99 -10.89
CA GLY A 461 -27.16 -13.22 -10.52
C GLY A 461 -27.76 -12.13 -9.63
N LEU A 462 -26.94 -11.31 -8.96
CA LEU A 462 -27.41 -10.11 -8.24
C LEU A 462 -27.63 -8.93 -9.19
N LYS A 463 -26.82 -8.78 -10.25
CA LYS A 463 -27.05 -7.74 -11.30
C LYS A 463 -28.39 -7.93 -12.00
N GLU A 464 -28.81 -9.18 -12.18
CA GLU A 464 -30.11 -9.56 -12.74
C GLU A 464 -31.32 -9.24 -11.81
N ARG A 465 -31.08 -8.73 -10.60
CA ARG A 465 -32.12 -8.45 -9.58
C ARG A 465 -32.16 -6.98 -9.13
N PRO A 466 -32.27 -6.00 -10.06
CA PRO A 466 -32.09 -4.57 -9.76
C PRO A 466 -33.11 -3.98 -8.78
N ILE A 467 -34.31 -4.56 -8.68
CA ILE A 467 -35.35 -4.09 -7.75
C ILE A 467 -34.94 -4.39 -6.30
N SER A 468 -34.51 -5.63 -6.03
CA SER A 468 -34.06 -6.05 -4.71
C SER A 468 -32.80 -5.30 -4.28
N THR A 469 -31.86 -5.10 -5.19
CA THR A 469 -30.61 -4.40 -4.89
C THR A 469 -30.85 -2.92 -4.53
N LYS A 470 -31.69 -2.21 -5.29
CA LYS A 470 -32.13 -0.85 -4.97
C LYS A 470 -32.87 -0.77 -3.64
N LYS A 471 -33.81 -1.69 -3.39
CA LYS A 471 -34.56 -1.77 -2.12
C LYS A 471 -33.63 -1.91 -0.92
N LEU A 472 -32.58 -2.71 -1.03
CA LEU A 472 -31.62 -2.96 0.04
C LEU A 472 -30.50 -1.91 0.15
N GLY A 473 -30.29 -1.09 -0.90
CA GLY A 473 -29.24 -0.07 -0.92
C GLY A 473 -27.85 -0.61 -1.26
N TRP A 474 -27.76 -1.73 -1.98
CA TRP A 474 -26.49 -2.38 -2.32
C TRP A 474 -26.29 -2.48 -3.82
N ASN A 475 -25.05 -2.29 -4.28
CA ASN A 475 -24.67 -2.32 -5.69
C ASN A 475 -23.52 -3.30 -5.93
N VAL A 476 -23.56 -3.97 -7.09
CA VAL A 476 -22.46 -4.84 -7.52
C VAL A 476 -21.36 -3.99 -8.13
N LYS A 477 -20.12 -4.26 -7.75
CA LYS A 477 -18.90 -3.75 -8.39
C LYS A 477 -17.99 -4.94 -8.68
N SER A 478 -17.48 -5.06 -9.90
CA SER A 478 -16.54 -6.11 -10.28
C SER A 478 -15.32 -5.49 -10.92
N GLU A 479 -14.13 -6.01 -10.60
CA GLU A 479 -12.88 -5.55 -11.17
C GLU A 479 -11.93 -6.74 -11.33
N HIS A 480 -11.50 -7.01 -12.57
CA HIS A 480 -10.68 -8.18 -12.91
C HIS A 480 -11.28 -9.49 -12.40
N ARG A 481 -10.63 -10.16 -11.44
CA ARG A 481 -10.99 -11.49 -10.92
C ARG A 481 -11.78 -11.45 -9.61
N ARG A 482 -12.11 -10.26 -9.12
CA ARG A 482 -12.78 -10.07 -7.84
C ARG A 482 -14.05 -9.27 -8.02
N ALA A 483 -15.06 -9.62 -7.22
CA ALA A 483 -16.37 -9.00 -7.29
C ALA A 483 -16.90 -8.74 -5.87
N TRP A 484 -17.51 -7.57 -5.72
CA TRP A 484 -18.01 -7.07 -4.45
C TRP A 484 -19.47 -6.68 -4.59
N TYR A 485 -20.19 -6.84 -3.50
CA TYR A 485 -21.47 -6.22 -3.28
C TYR A 485 -21.28 -5.13 -2.22
N LEU A 486 -21.53 -3.89 -2.60
CA LEU A 486 -21.20 -2.69 -1.85
C LEU A 486 -22.47 -2.01 -1.37
N ARG A 487 -22.53 -1.63 -0.10
CA ARG A 487 -23.60 -0.78 0.42
C ARG A 487 -23.41 0.64 -0.12
N ALA A 488 -24.14 0.97 -1.18
CA ALA A 488 -24.04 2.24 -1.89
C ALA A 488 -25.04 3.29 -1.41
N GLY A 489 -26.02 2.90 -0.60
CA GLY A 489 -26.99 3.80 0.00
C GLY A 489 -27.75 3.15 1.15
N PRO A 490 -28.63 3.91 1.83
CA PRO A 490 -29.42 3.41 2.93
C PRO A 490 -30.45 2.34 2.50
N GLY A 491 -30.93 2.38 1.26
CA GLY A 491 -32.05 1.55 0.79
C GLY A 491 -33.40 2.09 1.28
N THR A 492 -34.46 1.30 1.14
CA THR A 492 -35.84 1.66 1.51
C THR A 492 -36.45 0.74 2.57
N THR A 493 -35.66 -0.18 3.14
CA THR A 493 -36.11 -1.04 4.23
C THR A 493 -36.27 -0.27 5.55
N PRO A 494 -37.16 -0.69 6.46
CA PRO A 494 -37.28 -0.04 7.77
C PRO A 494 -35.93 -0.02 8.53
N GLY A 495 -35.55 1.13 9.08
CA GLY A 495 -34.27 1.33 9.78
C GLY A 495 -33.13 1.82 8.89
N SER A 496 -33.34 1.91 7.57
CA SER A 496 -32.37 2.41 6.59
C SER A 496 -32.01 3.88 6.80
N GLU A 497 -32.93 4.70 7.31
CA GLU A 497 -32.70 6.11 7.61
C GLU A 497 -31.55 6.35 8.60
N LYS A 498 -31.35 5.40 9.53
CA LYS A 498 -30.32 5.49 10.58
C LYS A 498 -28.89 5.32 10.05
N ILE A 499 -28.73 4.70 8.88
CA ILE A 499 -27.40 4.44 8.30
C ILE A 499 -27.00 5.48 7.24
N ALA A 500 -27.92 6.34 6.79
CA ALA A 500 -27.65 7.28 5.71
C ALA A 500 -26.51 8.27 6.04
N LYS A 501 -26.59 8.92 7.21
CA LYS A 501 -25.55 9.85 7.70
C LYS A 501 -24.18 9.17 7.89
N PRO A 502 -24.04 8.10 8.70
CA PRO A 502 -22.74 7.49 8.92
C PRO A 502 -22.14 6.86 7.64
N LEU A 503 -22.98 6.40 6.69
CA LEU A 503 -22.50 5.93 5.39
C LEU A 503 -21.91 7.06 4.54
N ALA A 504 -22.52 8.26 4.57
CA ALA A 504 -22.03 9.42 3.84
C ALA A 504 -20.75 10.02 4.46
N GLU A 505 -20.57 9.88 5.77
CA GLU A 505 -19.39 10.36 6.51
C GLU A 505 -18.21 9.37 6.49
N GLU A 506 -18.42 8.13 6.05
CA GLU A 506 -17.37 7.10 5.96
C GLU A 506 -16.30 7.51 4.93
N THR A 507 -15.08 7.73 5.43
CA THR A 507 -13.95 8.14 4.60
C THR A 507 -13.15 6.97 4.03
N GLY A 508 -13.37 5.75 4.55
CA GLY A 508 -12.60 4.54 4.29
C GLY A 508 -11.19 4.56 4.89
N PHE A 509 -10.74 5.69 5.44
CA PHE A 509 -9.41 5.82 6.00
C PHE A 509 -9.27 4.96 7.26
N ARG A 510 -8.20 4.17 7.33
CA ARG A 510 -7.82 3.41 8.51
C ARG A 510 -6.30 3.53 8.71
N TYR A 511 -5.88 3.81 9.93
CA TYR A 511 -4.46 4.01 10.25
C TYR A 511 -3.60 2.77 9.91
N TRP A 512 -4.18 1.58 10.04
CA TRP A 512 -3.50 0.31 9.80
C TRP A 512 -3.41 -0.06 8.31
N LYS A 513 -4.09 0.65 7.40
CA LYS A 513 -4.07 0.36 5.96
C LYS A 513 -2.95 1.04 5.19
N MET A 514 -2.01 1.69 5.87
CA MET A 514 -0.85 2.35 5.24
C MET A 514 -1.24 3.38 4.17
N GLY A 515 -2.37 4.07 4.35
CA GLY A 515 -2.95 5.03 3.39
C GLY A 515 -4.02 4.44 2.46
N GLY A 516 -4.29 3.14 2.55
CA GLY A 516 -5.41 2.48 1.88
C GLY A 516 -6.77 2.87 2.44
N LYS A 517 -7.75 2.97 1.53
CA LYS A 517 -9.16 3.24 1.87
C LYS A 517 -10.12 2.13 1.45
N LEU A 518 -9.67 1.25 0.55
CA LEU A 518 -10.46 0.15 0.04
C LEU A 518 -10.46 -1.01 1.04
N TRP A 519 -11.54 -1.80 1.04
CA TRP A 519 -11.70 -2.98 1.88
C TRP A 519 -11.20 -4.25 1.20
N GLY A 520 -10.70 -5.22 1.98
CA GLY A 520 -10.29 -6.53 1.48
C GLY A 520 -8.90 -6.53 0.82
N GLY A 521 -7.97 -5.72 1.31
CA GLY A 521 -6.59 -5.69 0.79
C GLY A 521 -5.85 -7.01 1.06
N ARG A 522 -5.19 -7.58 0.05
CA ARG A 522 -4.41 -8.85 0.16
C ARG A 522 -2.89 -8.67 0.16
N LYS A 523 -2.39 -7.47 -0.17
CA LYS A 523 -0.97 -7.10 -0.16
C LYS A 523 -0.72 -6.09 0.95
N ILE A 524 0.36 -6.31 1.72
CA ILE A 524 0.74 -5.39 2.80
C ILE A 524 1.46 -4.18 2.18
N GLY A 525 1.06 -2.97 2.60
CA GLY A 525 1.73 -1.73 2.22
C GLY A 525 3.11 -1.62 2.89
N VAL A 526 4.17 -1.43 2.10
CA VAL A 526 5.54 -1.26 2.63
C VAL A 526 5.93 0.22 2.79
N GLY A 527 5.22 1.12 2.10
CA GLY A 527 5.32 2.57 2.26
C GLY A 527 3.94 3.20 2.48
N TYR A 528 3.85 4.21 3.36
CA TYR A 528 2.62 4.98 3.54
C TYR A 528 2.36 5.88 2.32
N GLY A 529 1.15 5.82 1.75
CA GLY A 529 0.75 6.66 0.61
C GLY A 529 -0.59 6.20 0.02
N LYS A 530 -1.04 6.88 -1.05
CA LYS A 530 -2.23 6.44 -1.79
C LYS A 530 -2.01 5.03 -2.34
N VAL A 531 -2.98 4.13 -2.13
CA VAL A 531 -2.89 2.76 -2.65
C VAL A 531 -3.24 2.73 -4.13
N THR A 532 -2.21 2.58 -4.95
CA THR A 532 -2.26 2.52 -6.41
C THR A 532 -1.14 1.62 -6.94
N GLY A 533 -1.07 1.39 -8.26
CA GLY A 533 -0.01 0.57 -8.87
C GLY A 533 -0.06 -0.89 -8.38
N MET A 534 1.08 -1.48 -8.04
CA MET A 534 1.17 -2.87 -7.56
C MET A 534 0.37 -3.11 -6.28
N TYR A 535 0.24 -2.12 -5.39
CA TYR A 535 -0.54 -2.26 -4.15
C TYR A 535 -2.04 -2.31 -4.44
N GLU A 536 -2.52 -1.57 -5.45
CA GLU A 536 -3.90 -1.67 -5.89
C GLU A 536 -4.17 -2.97 -6.63
N TYR A 537 -3.26 -3.36 -7.53
CA TYR A 537 -3.38 -4.57 -8.32
C TYR A 537 -3.36 -5.84 -7.44
N TYR A 538 -2.27 -6.08 -6.72
CA TYR A 538 -2.13 -7.26 -5.84
C TYR A 538 -2.97 -7.17 -4.56
N GLY A 539 -3.34 -5.96 -4.14
CA GLY A 539 -4.20 -5.75 -2.98
C GLY A 539 -5.67 -6.02 -3.26
N TYR A 540 -6.20 -5.53 -4.39
CA TYR A 540 -7.65 -5.45 -4.63
C TYR A 540 -8.11 -6.08 -5.94
N ARG A 541 -7.25 -6.22 -6.97
CA ARG A 541 -7.67 -6.69 -8.29
C ARG A 541 -7.33 -8.16 -8.57
N TYR A 542 -6.25 -8.67 -7.97
CA TYR A 542 -5.69 -10.01 -8.23
C TYR A 542 -6.21 -11.13 -7.30
#